data_AF-A0A957NWN6-F1
#
_entry.id   AF-A0A957NWN6-F1
#
_cell.length_a   1.000
_cell.length_b   1.000
_cell.length_c   1.000
_cell.angle_alpha   90.00
_cell.angle_beta   90.00
_cell.angle_gamma   90.00
#
_symmetry.space_group_name_H-M   'P 1'
#
loop_
_entity.id
_entity.type
_entity.pdbx_description
1 polymer ?
#
loop_
_entity_poly.entity_id
_entity_poly.type
_entity_poly.pdbx_seq_one_letter_code
_entity_poly.pdbx_strand_id
1 'polypeptide(L)'
;MDDNASFTEDGYRYQLLNEAGAGYYVEPDRGQLEEGGRGDTPYVYVTHHNSAEGDADLITLGSCCNTDYQQGPEVFINEQPESTADGDLVLWYVPQFHNDDTPGQQYCWADQTVVDGVLQPVVWPCAGGPRFVPVRAE
;
A
#
# COMPACT_ATOMS: atom_id res chain seq x y z
N MET A 1 -6.78 -15.39 -2.60
CA MET A 1 -6.98 -13.97 -2.96
C MET A 1 -8.35 -13.85 -3.56
N ASP A 2 -9.20 -13.03 -2.96
CA ASP A 2 -10.55 -12.78 -3.46
C ASP A 2 -10.43 -11.68 -4.54
N ASP A 3 -10.34 -12.09 -5.81
CA ASP A 3 -10.26 -11.20 -6.98
C ASP A 3 -11.58 -10.46 -7.27
N ASN A 4 -12.55 -10.52 -6.36
CA ASN A 4 -13.90 -9.97 -6.53
C ASN A 4 -14.05 -8.49 -6.13
N ALA A 5 -12.95 -7.76 -5.90
CA ALA A 5 -13.05 -6.33 -5.65
C ALA A 5 -13.47 -5.60 -6.93
N SER A 6 -14.73 -5.16 -6.99
CA SER A 6 -15.26 -4.39 -8.11
C SER A 6 -14.57 -3.03 -8.20
N PHE A 7 -13.94 -2.75 -9.33
CA PHE A 7 -13.42 -1.43 -9.67
C PHE A 7 -14.51 -0.60 -10.35
N THR A 8 -14.40 0.74 -10.28
CA THR A 8 -15.18 1.61 -11.17
C THR A 8 -14.74 1.40 -12.64
N GLU A 9 -15.52 1.90 -13.60
CA GLU A 9 -15.11 1.87 -15.03
C GLU A 9 -13.76 2.59 -15.25
N ASP A 10 -13.50 3.64 -14.47
CA ASP A 10 -12.25 4.38 -14.46
C ASP A 10 -11.14 3.71 -13.64
N GLY A 11 -11.41 2.55 -13.05
CA GLY A 11 -10.42 1.74 -12.37
C GLY A 11 -10.16 2.12 -10.92
N TYR A 12 -10.97 2.92 -10.26
CA TYR A 12 -10.78 3.24 -8.85
C TYR A 12 -11.34 2.14 -7.95
N ARG A 13 -10.67 1.86 -6.82
CA ARG A 13 -11.17 0.90 -5.82
C ARG A 13 -11.87 1.59 -4.66
N TYR A 14 -11.34 2.72 -4.21
CA TYR A 14 -11.90 3.48 -3.10
C TYR A 14 -12.04 4.95 -3.45
N GLN A 15 -12.89 5.64 -2.70
CA GLN A 15 -13.05 7.08 -2.74
C GLN A 15 -13.00 7.62 -1.31
N LEU A 16 -12.20 8.66 -1.10
CA LEU A 16 -12.11 9.40 0.16
C LEU A 16 -12.69 10.78 -0.10
N LEU A 17 -13.77 11.13 0.58
CA LEU A 17 -14.44 12.42 0.46
C LEU A 17 -14.56 13.08 1.83
N ASN A 18 -14.48 14.40 1.84
CA ASN A 18 -14.97 15.19 2.97
C ASN A 18 -16.47 15.50 2.80
N GLU A 19 -17.05 16.16 3.81
CA GLU A 19 -18.47 16.57 3.80
C GLU A 19 -18.84 17.47 2.61
N ALA A 20 -17.89 18.23 2.07
CA ALA A 20 -18.08 19.09 0.91
C ALA A 20 -17.96 18.35 -0.44
N GLY A 21 -17.74 17.03 -0.42
CA GLY A 21 -17.57 16.20 -1.62
C GLY A 21 -16.21 16.37 -2.32
N ALA A 22 -15.27 17.09 -1.70
CA ALA A 22 -13.91 17.19 -2.19
C ALA A 22 -13.05 16.05 -1.61
N GLY A 23 -12.11 15.55 -2.39
CA GLY A 23 -11.22 14.48 -1.95
C GLY A 23 -10.53 13.76 -3.10
N TYR A 24 -10.34 12.46 -2.95
CA TYR A 24 -9.54 11.67 -3.88
C TYR A 24 -10.19 10.32 -4.19
N TYR A 25 -10.06 9.90 -5.43
CA TYR A 25 -10.10 8.48 -5.78
C TYR A 25 -8.76 7.84 -5.42
N VAL A 26 -8.82 6.58 -4.99
CA VAL A 26 -7.65 5.76 -4.66
C VAL A 26 -7.54 4.64 -5.69
N GLU A 27 -6.47 4.70 -6.47
CA GLU A 27 -6.11 3.68 -7.44
C GLU A 27 -4.95 2.83 -6.87
N PRO A 28 -5.08 1.49 -6.81
CA PRO A 28 -3.95 0.64 -6.44
C PRO A 28 -2.87 0.64 -7.52
N ASP A 29 -1.68 0.14 -7.22
CA ASP A 29 -0.67 -0.06 -8.26
C ASP A 29 -1.18 -1.09 -9.27
N ARG A 30 -0.98 -0.79 -10.55
CA ARG A 30 -1.24 -1.65 -11.72
C ARG A 30 -0.09 -1.57 -12.72
N GLY A 31 1.06 -1.07 -12.27
CA GLY A 31 2.23 -0.76 -13.07
C GLY A 31 2.26 0.62 -13.70
N GLN A 32 1.40 1.53 -13.24
CA GLN A 32 1.40 2.94 -13.66
C GLN A 32 2.47 3.79 -12.96
N LEU A 33 3.23 3.23 -12.01
CA LEU A 33 4.28 3.94 -11.29
C LEU A 33 5.55 4.02 -12.15
N GLU A 34 6.15 5.22 -12.23
CA GLU A 34 7.28 5.53 -13.13
C GLU A 34 8.51 4.63 -12.90
N GLU A 35 8.67 4.10 -11.69
CA GLU A 35 9.78 3.22 -11.30
C GLU A 35 9.53 1.72 -11.59
N GLY A 36 8.52 1.40 -12.40
CA GLY A 36 8.27 0.03 -12.89
C GLY A 36 7.53 -0.85 -11.90
N GLY A 37 6.47 -0.32 -11.28
CA GLY A 37 5.54 -1.11 -10.48
C GLY A 37 5.00 -2.30 -11.28
N ARG A 38 4.73 -3.42 -10.60
CA ARG A 38 4.15 -4.62 -11.23
C ARG A 38 2.66 -4.77 -10.98
N GLY A 39 2.08 -3.79 -10.29
CA GLY A 39 0.74 -3.89 -9.76
C GLY A 39 0.69 -4.61 -8.42
N ASP A 40 -0.34 -4.28 -7.65
CA ASP A 40 -0.56 -4.86 -6.33
C ASP A 40 -2.05 -5.15 -6.07
N THR A 41 -2.28 -6.02 -5.09
CA THR A 41 -3.60 -6.30 -4.52
C THR A 41 -3.53 -5.99 -3.02
N PRO A 42 -3.58 -4.69 -2.66
CA PRO A 42 -3.28 -4.26 -1.31
C PRO A 42 -4.36 -4.70 -0.32
N TYR A 43 -3.95 -4.87 0.94
CA TYR A 43 -4.89 -4.80 2.06
C TYR A 43 -5.06 -3.34 2.46
N VAL A 44 -6.32 -2.95 2.69
CA VAL A 44 -6.66 -1.57 3.03
C VAL A 44 -7.48 -1.57 4.31
N TYR A 45 -7.08 -0.72 5.25
CA TYR A 45 -7.74 -0.54 6.54
C TYR A 45 -8.02 0.95 6.76
N VAL A 46 -9.05 1.24 7.55
CA VAL A 46 -9.39 2.60 7.97
C VAL A 46 -9.55 2.60 9.48
N THR A 47 -8.86 3.53 10.14
CA THR A 47 -8.98 3.76 11.59
C THR A 47 -9.27 5.23 11.86
N HIS A 48 -9.68 5.55 13.08
CA HIS A 48 -9.58 6.91 13.57
C HIS A 48 -8.12 7.30 13.75
N HIS A 49 -7.83 8.59 13.58
CA HIS A 49 -6.51 9.11 13.87
C HIS A 49 -6.22 9.06 15.37
N ASN A 50 -5.15 8.35 15.73
CA ASN A 50 -4.62 8.27 17.08
C ASN A 50 -3.09 8.37 17.00
N SER A 51 -2.50 9.36 17.67
CA SER A 51 -1.05 9.60 17.62
C SER A 51 -0.21 8.45 18.21
N ALA A 52 -0.83 7.50 18.90
CA ALA A 52 -0.16 6.30 19.41
C ALA A 52 -0.16 5.13 18.39
N GLU A 53 -0.80 5.29 17.23
CA GLU A 53 -1.01 4.24 16.22
C GLU A 53 -0.35 4.66 14.90
N GLY A 54 0.83 4.12 14.60
CA GLY A 54 1.57 4.36 13.34
C GLY A 54 2.71 5.36 13.47
N ASP A 55 2.51 6.48 14.14
CA ASP A 55 3.51 7.57 14.17
C ASP A 55 4.85 7.12 14.79
N ALA A 56 4.82 6.21 15.77
CA ALA A 56 6.01 5.75 16.50
C ALA A 56 6.44 4.32 16.16
N ASP A 57 5.56 3.51 15.58
CA ASP A 57 5.65 2.05 15.54
C ASP A 57 5.42 1.45 14.15
N LEU A 58 5.25 2.27 13.10
CA LEU A 58 5.02 1.81 11.72
C LEU A 58 6.03 0.76 11.25
N ILE A 59 7.32 0.91 11.60
CA ILE A 59 8.37 -0.03 11.17
C ILE A 59 8.28 -1.41 11.85
N THR A 60 7.60 -1.48 13.00
CA THR A 60 7.39 -2.71 13.77
C THR A 60 5.99 -3.28 13.62
N LEU A 61 5.13 -2.60 12.86
CA LEU A 61 3.73 -2.94 12.70
C LEU A 61 3.59 -4.03 11.63
N GLY A 62 3.14 -5.22 12.03
CA GLY A 62 2.88 -6.35 11.13
C GLY A 62 4.07 -7.29 10.89
N SER A 63 3.83 -8.29 10.04
CA SER A 63 4.83 -9.26 9.56
C SER A 63 4.94 -9.14 8.05
N CYS A 64 6.16 -9.18 7.51
CA CYS A 64 6.45 -9.10 6.06
C CYS A 64 5.72 -10.12 5.19
N CYS A 65 5.25 -11.21 5.81
CA CYS A 65 5.16 -12.49 5.15
C CYS A 65 3.80 -13.17 5.38
N ASN A 66 2.83 -12.44 5.94
CA ASN A 66 1.46 -12.91 6.08
C ASN A 66 0.74 -12.82 4.74
N THR A 67 -0.07 -13.82 4.41
CA THR A 67 -0.81 -13.91 3.16
C THR A 67 -2.32 -13.68 3.33
N ASP A 68 -2.73 -13.22 4.51
CA ASP A 68 -4.12 -12.94 4.89
C ASP A 68 -4.27 -11.50 5.40
N TYR A 69 -5.41 -11.16 6.00
CA TYR A 69 -5.69 -9.79 6.46
C TYR A 69 -4.89 -9.36 7.70
N GLN A 70 -3.96 -10.17 8.22
CA GLN A 70 -3.16 -9.83 9.38
C GLN A 70 -1.87 -9.11 8.93
N GLN A 71 -1.98 -7.84 8.58
CA GLN A 71 -0.92 -7.07 7.92
C GLN A 71 -0.27 -6.02 8.84
N GLY A 72 -0.65 -5.95 10.10
CA GLY A 72 -0.25 -4.94 11.07
C GLY A 72 -1.40 -4.03 11.48
N PRO A 73 -1.97 -3.18 10.60
CA PRO A 73 -2.98 -2.18 10.99
C PRO A 73 -4.27 -2.76 11.57
N GLU A 74 -4.60 -4.03 11.30
CA GLU A 74 -5.75 -4.70 11.89
C GLU A 74 -5.71 -4.74 13.41
N VAL A 75 -4.54 -4.64 14.05
CA VAL A 75 -4.42 -4.67 15.52
C VAL A 75 -5.09 -3.47 16.19
N PHE A 76 -5.28 -2.36 15.46
CA PHE A 76 -5.98 -1.17 15.93
C PHE A 76 -7.50 -1.30 15.74
N ILE A 77 -7.95 -2.23 14.90
CA ILE A 77 -9.36 -2.54 14.69
C ILE A 77 -9.74 -3.68 15.64
N ASN A 78 -10.13 -3.29 16.85
CA ASN A 78 -10.51 -4.23 17.91
C ASN A 78 -11.86 -4.94 17.63
N GLU A 79 -12.28 -5.85 18.53
CA GLU A 79 -13.53 -6.62 18.40
C GLU A 79 -14.80 -5.74 18.29
N GLN A 80 -14.74 -4.49 18.75
CA GLN A 80 -15.77 -3.47 18.65
C GLN A 80 -15.24 -2.24 17.87
N PRO A 81 -15.22 -2.31 16.53
CA PRO A 81 -14.69 -1.23 15.70
C PRO A 81 -15.39 0.10 15.97
N GLU A 82 -14.60 1.17 15.99
CA GLU A 82 -15.12 2.53 16.06
C GLU A 82 -15.83 2.91 14.75
N SER A 83 -16.82 3.78 14.84
CA SER A 83 -17.53 4.29 13.67
C SER A 83 -16.64 5.20 12.85
N THR A 84 -16.44 4.92 11.56
CA THR A 84 -15.68 5.78 10.64
C THR A 84 -16.54 6.84 9.93
N ALA A 85 -17.74 7.13 10.45
CA ALA A 85 -18.68 8.04 9.80
C ALA A 85 -18.26 9.52 9.91
N ASP A 86 -17.63 9.89 11.01
CA ASP A 86 -17.22 11.26 11.34
C ASP A 86 -15.81 11.22 11.96
N GLY A 87 -15.07 12.34 11.90
CA GLY A 87 -13.76 12.49 12.54
C GLY A 87 -12.57 12.41 11.58
N ASP A 88 -11.36 12.55 12.14
CA ASP A 88 -10.11 12.44 11.38
C ASP A 88 -9.77 10.96 11.19
N LEU A 89 -9.68 10.52 9.94
CA LEU A 89 -9.42 9.12 9.60
C LEU A 89 -8.00 8.93 9.06
N VAL A 90 -7.47 7.73 9.30
CA VAL A 90 -6.21 7.24 8.71
C VAL A 90 -6.53 6.10 7.73
N LEU A 91 -6.06 6.24 6.49
CA LEU A 91 -6.07 5.16 5.51
C LEU A 91 -4.74 4.41 5.58
N TRP A 92 -4.80 3.14 5.93
CA TRP A 92 -3.66 2.23 5.87
C TRP A 92 -3.69 1.48 4.55
N TYR A 93 -2.65 1.67 3.75
CA TYR A 93 -2.47 0.95 2.49
C TYR A 93 -1.27 0.01 2.65
N VAL A 94 -1.52 -1.30 2.69
CA VAL A 94 -0.46 -2.30 2.80
C VAL A 94 -0.26 -2.97 1.43
N PRO A 95 0.76 -2.56 0.66
CA PRO A 95 1.06 -3.18 -0.63
C PRO A 95 1.50 -4.63 -0.42
N GLN A 96 1.18 -5.48 -1.39
CA GLN A 96 1.62 -6.88 -1.39
C GLN A 96 2.74 -7.03 -2.41
N PHE A 97 3.99 -7.07 -1.94
CA PHE A 97 5.16 -7.24 -2.79
C PHE A 97 5.59 -8.70 -2.84
N HIS A 98 5.99 -9.16 -4.03
CA HIS A 98 6.69 -10.41 -4.20
C HIS A 98 8.09 -10.12 -4.73
N ASN A 99 9.10 -10.59 -4.01
CA ASN A 99 10.48 -10.53 -4.49
C ASN A 99 10.63 -11.46 -5.70
N ASP A 100 11.33 -11.00 -6.73
CA ASP A 100 11.68 -11.80 -7.91
C ASP A 100 13.18 -11.68 -8.15
N ASP A 101 13.88 -12.81 -8.09
CA ASP A 101 15.32 -12.91 -8.34
C ASP A 101 15.63 -13.57 -9.70
N THR A 102 14.60 -13.82 -10.52
CA THR A 102 14.75 -14.46 -11.83
C THR A 102 15.65 -13.62 -12.73
N PRO A 103 16.71 -14.20 -13.34
CA PRO A 103 17.63 -13.46 -14.21
C PRO A 103 16.92 -12.68 -15.33
N GLY A 104 17.04 -11.36 -15.32
CA GLY A 104 16.43 -10.46 -16.30
C GLY A 104 15.01 -10.02 -15.95
N GLN A 105 14.46 -10.47 -14.82
CA GLN A 105 13.14 -10.10 -14.30
C GLN A 105 13.23 -9.70 -12.82
N GLN A 106 14.38 -9.25 -12.33
CA GLN A 106 14.51 -8.93 -10.92
C GLN A 106 13.61 -7.76 -10.51
N TYR A 107 12.94 -7.90 -9.38
CA TYR A 107 12.04 -6.90 -8.82
C TYR A 107 11.95 -7.06 -7.33
N CYS A 108 11.93 -5.93 -6.62
CA CYS A 108 12.07 -5.95 -5.18
C CYS A 108 13.23 -6.81 -4.69
N TRP A 109 14.38 -6.70 -5.33
CA TRP A 109 15.51 -7.57 -5.04
C TRP A 109 16.78 -6.76 -4.78
N ALA A 110 17.68 -7.34 -4.01
CA ALA A 110 19.00 -6.79 -3.77
C ALA A 110 20.03 -7.93 -3.82
N ASP A 111 21.16 -7.65 -4.46
CA ASP A 111 22.28 -8.57 -4.59
C ASP A 111 23.62 -7.80 -4.46
N GLN A 112 24.73 -8.50 -4.57
CA GLN A 112 26.07 -7.93 -4.54
C GLN A 112 26.88 -8.35 -5.77
N THR A 113 27.61 -7.40 -6.33
CA THR A 113 28.58 -7.66 -7.41
C THR A 113 29.96 -7.17 -7.00
N VAL A 114 31.02 -7.79 -7.53
CA VAL A 114 32.40 -7.36 -7.25
C VAL A 114 32.86 -6.42 -8.36
N VAL A 115 33.16 -5.18 -7.99
CA VAL A 115 33.74 -4.16 -8.87
C VAL A 115 35.09 -3.76 -8.29
N ASP A 116 36.17 -3.96 -9.04
CA ASP A 116 37.54 -3.67 -8.62
C ASP A 116 37.95 -4.32 -7.27
N GLY A 117 37.46 -5.55 -7.03
CA GLY A 117 37.73 -6.29 -5.80
C GLY A 117 36.91 -5.85 -4.58
N VAL A 118 35.95 -4.93 -4.76
CA VAL A 118 35.06 -4.43 -3.71
C VAL A 118 33.63 -4.90 -3.99
N LEU A 119 32.94 -5.39 -2.96
CA LEU A 119 31.51 -5.70 -3.05
C LEU A 119 30.69 -4.41 -3.16
N GLN A 120 29.88 -4.32 -4.21
CA GLN A 120 28.94 -3.23 -4.43
C GLN A 120 27.51 -3.77 -4.49
N PRO A 121 26.54 -3.11 -3.83
CA PRO A 121 25.15 -3.52 -3.89
C PRO A 121 24.56 -3.26 -5.28
N VAL A 122 23.75 -4.20 -5.75
CA VAL A 122 22.87 -4.01 -6.90
C VAL A 122 21.44 -4.11 -6.38
N VAL A 123 20.63 -3.10 -6.65
CA VAL A 123 19.26 -2.98 -6.12
C VAL A 123 18.31 -2.81 -7.29
N TRP A 124 17.25 -3.60 -7.29
CA TRP A 124 16.14 -3.49 -8.23
C TRP A 124 14.95 -2.82 -7.54
N PRO A 125 14.20 -1.95 -8.24
CA PRO A 125 13.17 -1.12 -7.64
C PRO A 125 12.03 -1.95 -7.03
N CYS A 126 11.39 -1.34 -6.03
CA CYS A 126 10.25 -1.84 -5.27
C CYS A 126 9.07 -0.85 -5.35
N ALA A 127 8.72 -0.39 -6.56
CA ALA A 127 7.70 0.63 -6.70
C ALA A 127 6.31 0.05 -6.40
N GLY A 128 5.62 0.55 -5.38
CA GLY A 128 4.24 0.18 -5.11
C GLY A 128 3.59 1.17 -4.16
N GLY A 129 2.26 1.19 -4.15
CA GLY A 129 1.48 2.11 -3.33
C GLY A 129 0.29 2.71 -4.07
N PRO A 130 -0.59 3.43 -3.35
CA PRO A 130 -1.77 4.03 -3.93
C PRO A 130 -1.40 5.27 -4.75
N ARG A 131 -2.10 5.47 -5.86
CA ARG A 131 -2.18 6.76 -6.53
C ARG A 131 -3.46 7.47 -6.12
N PHE A 132 -3.32 8.71 -5.65
CA PHE A 132 -4.44 9.58 -5.33
C PHE A 132 -4.79 10.47 -6.53
N VAL A 133 -6.02 10.35 -7.02
CA VAL A 133 -6.55 11.16 -8.12
C VAL A 133 -7.59 12.13 -7.56
N PRO A 134 -7.38 13.46 -7.63
CA PRO A 134 -8.35 14.41 -7.11
C PRO A 134 -9.73 14.21 -7.73
N VAL A 135 -10.77 14.17 -6.90
CA VAL A 135 -12.15 14.30 -7.36
C VAL A 135 -12.29 15.75 -7.82
N ARG A 136 -12.55 15.96 -9.12
CA ARG A 136 -12.85 17.31 -9.62
C ARG A 136 -14.15 17.76 -8.94
N ALA A 137 -14.05 18.76 -8.07
CA ALA A 137 -15.22 19.49 -7.63
C ALA A 137 -15.78 20.24 -8.85
N GLU A 138 -17.06 20.05 -9.15
CA GLU A 138 -17.79 20.89 -10.11
C GLU A 138 -17.97 22.30 -9.57
#